data_AF-A0A965Y0A4-F1
#
_entry.id   AF-A0A965Y0A4-F1
#
_cell.length_a   1.000
_cell.length_b   1.000
_cell.length_c   1.000
_cell.angle_alpha   90.00
_cell.angle_beta   90.00
_cell.angle_gamma   90.00
#
_symmetry.space_group_name_H-M   'P 1'
#
loop_
_entity.id
_entity.type
_entity.pdbx_description
1 polymer ?
#
loop_
_entity_poly.entity_id
_entity_poly.type
_entity_poly.pdbx_seq_one_letter_code
_entity_poly.pdbx_strand_id
1 'polypeptide(L)'
;MYKYTRTNTGESSLARLVIRNDATQHLYLYLDVTANQPERGYVLINDVRVDFNARRSTLVDLGMVQADDEIVFHLSFADDAPASGRFEVYAASLNQPVFEQAIETLRSRSLQLEDWSDTRIRGSVTADEEGMLLLTIPYDQGWTLKVNGEAHDYEALDHGLIMVELPAGRHQIELTYRPPWLIRSLLISLVSLLVTVGLLLYTRKRRDRPLARPAPVVTLPLEPEADSQAIISDLREDQPEDHPNQQNTD
;
A
#
# COMPACT_ATOMS: atom_id res chain seq x y z
N MET A 1 34.06 21.24 9.46
CA MET A 1 34.54 20.94 8.10
C MET A 1 35.89 20.25 8.09
N TYR A 2 35.97 19.08 7.46
CA TYR A 2 37.21 18.48 6.99
C TYR A 2 37.32 18.62 5.47
N LYS A 3 38.53 18.82 4.95
CA LYS A 3 38.85 18.92 3.51
C LYS A 3 39.98 17.95 3.19
N TYR A 4 39.93 17.32 2.02
CA TYR A 4 40.96 16.33 1.62
C TYR A 4 41.18 16.34 0.10
N THR A 5 42.33 15.81 -0.30
CA THR A 5 42.70 15.50 -1.69
C THR A 5 43.13 14.04 -1.73
N ARG A 6 42.65 13.26 -2.70
CA ARG A 6 43.05 11.87 -2.91
C ARG A 6 44.49 11.84 -3.43
N THR A 7 45.37 11.08 -2.77
CA THR A 7 46.78 10.94 -3.16
C THR A 7 46.98 10.00 -4.34
N ASN A 8 46.11 9.00 -4.50
CA ASN A 8 45.96 8.22 -5.72
C ASN A 8 44.50 8.29 -6.19
N THR A 9 44.28 8.83 -7.39
CA THR A 9 42.93 9.01 -7.95
C THR A 9 42.48 7.84 -8.81
N GLY A 10 43.34 6.83 -9.05
CA GLY A 10 43.01 5.61 -9.81
C GLY A 10 42.63 4.40 -8.94
N GLU A 11 42.59 4.55 -7.62
CA GLU A 11 42.39 3.47 -6.66
C GLU A 11 41.38 3.84 -5.58
N SER A 12 40.70 2.84 -5.00
CA SER A 12 39.84 3.03 -3.84
C SER A 12 40.63 3.66 -2.68
N SER A 13 40.05 4.68 -2.03
CA SER A 13 40.74 5.45 -0.99
C SER A 13 39.92 5.58 0.29
N LEU A 14 40.57 5.82 1.42
CA LEU A 14 39.97 5.79 2.75
C LEU A 14 40.28 7.08 3.52
N ALA A 15 39.27 7.71 4.11
CA ALA A 15 39.44 8.65 5.21
C ALA A 15 39.22 7.93 6.55
N ARG A 16 40.18 8.05 7.47
CA ARG A 16 40.10 7.58 8.87
C ARG A 16 40.13 8.80 9.78
N LEU A 17 39.18 8.91 10.70
CA LEU A 17 39.16 9.92 11.76
C LEU A 17 39.09 9.19 13.11
N VAL A 18 39.97 9.53 14.05
CA VAL A 18 39.91 9.00 15.42
C VAL A 18 39.25 10.06 16.30
N ILE A 19 38.13 9.69 16.92
CA ILE A 19 37.39 10.52 17.86
C ILE A 19 37.74 10.03 19.26
N ARG A 20 38.09 10.95 20.16
CA ARG A 20 38.36 10.63 21.56
C ARG A 20 37.12 10.96 22.38
N ASN A 21 36.74 10.04 23.27
CA ASN A 21 35.63 10.21 24.19
C ASN A 21 36.19 10.32 25.63
N ASP A 22 35.90 11.41 26.33
CA ASP A 22 36.46 11.75 27.64
C ASP A 22 35.52 11.43 28.83
N ALA A 23 34.27 11.04 28.54
CA ALA A 23 33.28 10.66 29.54
C ALA A 23 32.40 9.49 29.06
N THR A 24 31.95 8.63 29.98
CA THR A 24 30.95 7.60 29.66
C THR A 24 29.61 8.24 29.35
N GLN A 25 29.15 8.19 28.10
CA GLN A 25 27.96 8.91 27.62
C GLN A 25 27.31 8.25 26.39
N HIS A 26 26.04 8.56 26.15
CA HIS A 26 25.35 8.18 24.91
C HIS A 26 25.81 9.12 23.79
N LEU A 27 26.45 8.58 22.76
CA LEU A 27 27.10 9.38 21.72
C LEU A 27 26.46 9.18 20.33
N TYR A 28 26.27 10.29 19.63
CA TYR A 28 25.79 10.34 18.25
C TYR A 28 26.84 10.96 17.35
N LEU A 29 27.02 10.42 16.14
CA LEU A 29 27.78 11.05 15.07
C LEU A 29 26.83 11.52 13.97
N TYR A 30 26.77 12.82 13.71
CA TYR A 30 26.15 13.35 12.50
C TYR A 30 27.21 13.55 11.41
N LEU A 31 27.01 12.89 10.28
CA LEU A 31 27.82 13.03 9.07
C LEU A 31 27.10 13.94 8.08
N ASP A 32 27.76 15.01 7.62
CA ASP A 32 27.37 15.75 6.42
C ASP A 32 28.32 15.46 5.26
N VAL A 33 27.76 15.03 4.13
CA VAL A 33 28.46 14.72 2.86
C VAL A 33 28.05 15.69 1.74
N THR A 34 27.67 16.92 2.07
CA THR A 34 27.30 17.97 1.10
C THR A 34 28.41 18.21 0.05
N ALA A 35 28.16 17.66 -1.15
CA ALA A 35 29.03 17.57 -2.33
C ALA A 35 30.19 16.54 -2.28
N ASN A 36 30.02 15.45 -1.54
CA ASN A 36 30.97 14.33 -1.47
C ASN A 36 30.33 13.00 -1.92
N GLN A 37 31.10 12.11 -2.56
CA GLN A 37 30.63 10.80 -3.05
C GLN A 37 31.38 9.63 -2.39
N PRO A 38 31.22 9.37 -1.08
CA PRO A 38 31.73 8.15 -0.46
C PRO A 38 30.94 6.94 -0.92
N GLU A 39 31.61 5.79 -1.03
CA GLU A 39 31.00 4.53 -1.43
C GLU A 39 30.30 3.86 -0.25
N ARG A 40 30.98 3.80 0.91
CA ARG A 40 30.55 3.19 2.19
C ARG A 40 31.11 3.98 3.38
N GLY A 41 30.54 3.76 4.56
CA GLY A 41 31.09 4.26 5.81
C GLY A 41 30.70 3.37 6.99
N TYR A 42 31.58 3.32 7.99
CA TYR A 42 31.36 2.60 9.24
C TYR A 42 32.12 3.26 10.38
N VAL A 43 31.70 2.96 11.60
CA VAL A 43 32.42 3.32 12.83
C VAL A 43 32.90 2.03 13.49
N LEU A 44 34.11 2.04 14.04
CA LEU A 44 34.58 1.02 14.98
C LEU A 44 34.57 1.63 16.38
N ILE A 45 34.10 0.87 17.36
CA ILE A 45 34.15 1.20 18.79
C ILE A 45 34.69 -0.06 19.47
N ASN A 46 35.96 -0.05 19.90
CA ASN A 46 36.62 -1.23 20.47
C ASN A 46 36.38 -2.52 19.63
N ASP A 47 36.74 -2.45 18.35
CA ASP A 47 36.50 -3.48 17.29
C ASP A 47 35.03 -3.79 16.94
N VAL A 48 34.03 -3.28 17.68
CA VAL A 48 32.61 -3.40 17.29
C VAL A 48 32.30 -2.46 16.13
N ARG A 49 31.77 -3.02 15.03
CA ARG A 49 31.48 -2.27 13.80
C ARG A 49 30.02 -1.82 13.72
N VAL A 50 29.82 -0.52 13.47
CA VAL A 50 28.52 0.11 13.17
C VAL A 50 28.55 0.63 11.73
N ASP A 51 27.87 -0.04 10.80
CA ASP A 51 27.74 0.40 9.40
C ASP A 51 26.66 1.48 9.24
N PHE A 52 26.89 2.44 8.34
CA PHE A 52 25.93 3.50 8.01
C PHE A 52 25.91 3.86 6.52
N ASN A 53 24.82 4.49 6.08
CA ASN A 53 24.66 4.90 4.68
C ASN A 53 25.41 6.22 4.39
N ALA A 54 26.71 6.13 4.12
CA ALA A 54 27.56 7.28 3.82
C ALA A 54 27.12 8.11 2.60
N ARG A 55 26.28 7.59 1.70
CA ARG A 55 25.86 8.27 0.46
C ARG A 55 24.84 9.40 0.69
N ARG A 56 24.43 9.64 1.94
CA ARG A 56 23.54 10.72 2.37
C ARG A 56 24.02 11.25 3.72
N SER A 57 23.75 12.52 4.01
CA SER A 57 23.99 13.07 5.34
C SER A 57 23.09 12.33 6.35
N THR A 58 23.66 11.84 7.45
CA THR A 58 23.03 10.83 8.30
C THR A 58 23.45 11.00 9.76
N LEU A 59 22.53 10.71 10.67
CA LEU A 59 22.82 10.51 12.08
C LEU A 59 23.14 9.03 12.32
N VAL A 60 24.20 8.75 13.09
CA VAL A 60 24.60 7.41 13.52
C VAL A 60 24.54 7.40 15.05
N ASP A 61 23.71 6.52 15.60
CA ASP A 61 23.68 6.24 17.03
C ASP A 61 24.79 5.24 17.37
N LEU A 62 25.68 5.59 18.31
CA LEU A 62 26.76 4.71 18.79
C LEU A 62 26.41 4.03 20.12
N GLY A 63 25.27 4.34 20.72
CA GLY A 63 24.88 3.90 22.06
C GLY A 63 25.75 4.51 23.16
N MET A 64 25.80 3.80 24.29
CA MET A 64 26.63 4.15 25.45
C MET A 64 28.09 3.77 25.21
N VAL A 65 28.95 4.77 25.03
CA VAL A 65 30.40 4.61 24.87
C VAL A 65 31.10 5.00 26.18
N GLN A 66 32.16 4.30 26.58
CA GLN A 66 32.93 4.60 27.79
C GLN A 66 33.96 5.70 27.56
N ALA A 67 34.43 6.33 28.65
CA ALA A 67 35.64 7.16 28.59
C ALA A 67 36.84 6.34 28.09
N ASP A 68 37.70 6.98 27.29
CA ASP A 68 38.91 6.43 26.66
C ASP A 68 38.72 5.31 25.60
N ASP A 69 37.48 4.94 25.23
CA ASP A 69 37.22 4.03 24.10
C ASP A 69 37.76 4.59 22.76
N GLU A 70 38.40 3.75 21.92
CA GLU A 70 38.85 4.21 20.59
C GLU A 70 37.68 4.16 19.59
N ILE A 71 37.12 5.34 19.30
CA ILE A 71 36.10 5.52 18.27
C ILE A 71 36.78 5.87 16.94
N VAL A 72 36.71 4.96 15.98
CA VAL A 72 37.34 5.12 14.66
C VAL A 72 36.29 5.24 13.58
N PHE A 73 36.14 6.43 13.02
CA PHE A 73 35.23 6.72 11.92
C PHE A 73 35.94 6.50 10.56
N HIS A 74 35.30 5.72 9.68
CA HIS A 74 35.82 5.36 8.36
C HIS A 74 34.85 5.78 7.23
N LEU A 75 35.40 6.38 6.17
CA LEU A 75 34.71 6.59 4.88
C LEU A 75 35.57 6.04 3.74
N SER A 76 35.00 5.15 2.91
CA SER A 76 35.63 4.73 1.66
C SER A 76 35.14 5.55 0.48
N PHE A 77 36.02 5.74 -0.50
CA PHE A 77 35.74 6.36 -1.79
C PHE A 77 36.15 5.37 -2.88
N ALA A 78 35.32 5.27 -3.93
CA ALA A 78 35.62 4.48 -5.11
C ALA A 78 36.84 5.05 -5.86
N ASP A 79 37.33 4.29 -6.84
CA ASP A 79 38.36 4.73 -7.78
C ASP A 79 37.91 5.94 -8.60
N ASP A 80 36.67 5.95 -9.11
CA ASP A 80 36.08 7.03 -9.92
C ASP A 80 35.72 8.32 -9.16
N ALA A 81 35.83 8.34 -7.82
CA ALA A 81 35.36 9.45 -6.97
C ALA A 81 36.12 10.78 -7.20
N PRO A 82 35.53 11.94 -6.87
CA PRO A 82 36.21 13.24 -7.02
C PRO A 82 37.59 13.31 -6.37
N ALA A 83 38.57 13.89 -7.10
CA ALA A 83 39.98 13.95 -6.67
C ALA A 83 40.22 14.79 -5.39
N SER A 84 39.29 15.67 -5.03
CA SER A 84 39.27 16.38 -3.75
C SER A 84 37.84 16.59 -3.30
N GLY A 85 37.64 16.79 -2.00
CA GLY A 85 36.30 16.85 -1.42
C GLY A 85 36.28 17.43 0.00
N ARG A 86 35.08 17.42 0.58
CA ARG A 86 34.83 17.85 1.95
C ARG A 86 33.75 16.98 2.59
N PHE A 87 33.85 16.80 3.90
CA PHE A 87 32.80 16.22 4.71
C PHE A 87 32.85 16.84 6.10
N GLU A 88 31.77 16.71 6.86
CA GLU A 88 31.74 17.14 8.25
C GLU A 88 31.30 15.98 9.13
N VAL A 89 31.98 15.79 10.26
CA VAL A 89 31.57 14.85 11.31
C VAL A 89 31.39 15.67 12.57
N TYR A 90 30.20 15.62 13.14
CA TYR A 90 29.85 16.25 14.41
C TYR A 90 29.59 15.13 15.41
N ALA A 91 30.39 15.07 16.47
CA ALA A 91 30.11 14.22 17.63
C ALA A 91 29.27 15.03 18.62
N ALA A 92 28.16 14.47 19.08
CA ALA A 92 27.28 15.09 20.06
C ALA A 92 26.73 14.03 21.01
N SER A 93 26.74 14.30 22.31
CA SER A 93 26.08 13.49 23.32
C SER A 93 24.78 14.14 23.80
N LEU A 94 23.85 13.31 24.25
CA LEU A 94 22.59 13.78 24.83
C LEU A 94 22.77 13.94 26.36
N ASN A 95 22.31 15.06 26.91
CA ASN A 95 22.25 15.24 28.36
C ASN A 95 21.12 14.37 28.92
N GLN A 96 21.44 13.11 29.24
CA GLN A 96 20.48 12.08 29.60
C GLN A 96 19.56 12.48 30.77
N PRO A 97 20.05 13.04 31.90
CA PRO A 97 19.16 13.51 32.98
C PRO A 97 18.16 14.58 32.55
N VAL A 98 18.57 15.55 31.72
CA VAL A 98 17.67 16.61 31.23
C VAL A 98 16.66 16.06 30.21
N PHE A 99 17.07 15.10 29.37
CA PHE A 99 16.19 14.41 28.45
C PHE A 99 15.13 13.57 29.20
N GLU A 100 15.55 12.78 30.19
CA GLU A 100 14.64 11.99 31.03
C GLU A 100 13.64 12.88 31.79
N GLN A 101 14.10 14.01 32.34
CA GLN A 101 13.22 15.00 32.97
C GLN A 101 12.18 15.58 32.00
N ALA A 102 12.57 15.87 30.76
CA ALA A 102 11.66 16.36 29.72
C ALA A 102 10.63 15.29 29.30
N ILE A 103 11.08 14.04 29.10
CA ILE A 103 10.20 12.91 28.78
C ILE A 103 9.20 12.63 29.90
N GLU A 104 9.62 12.68 31.17
CA GLU A 104 8.70 12.45 32.30
C GLU A 104 7.70 13.61 32.48
N THR A 105 8.13 14.84 32.20
CA THR A 105 7.21 16.01 32.13
C THR A 105 6.14 15.79 31.04
N LEU A 106 6.54 15.35 29.84
CA LEU A 106 5.60 15.04 28.75
C LEU A 106 4.66 13.88 29.08
N ARG A 107 5.15 12.82 29.76
CA ARG A 107 4.32 11.71 30.25
C ARG A 107 3.27 12.18 31.24
N SER A 108 3.64 13.03 32.21
CA SER A 108 2.71 13.55 33.22
C SER A 108 1.54 14.34 32.63
N ARG A 109 1.75 14.97 31.46
CA ARG A 109 0.75 15.76 30.69
C ARG A 109 0.05 14.95 29.58
N SER A 110 0.35 13.65 29.44
CA SER A 110 -0.19 12.80 28.36
C SER A 110 -1.64 12.39 28.58
N LEU A 111 -2.38 12.13 27.49
CA LEU A 111 -3.75 11.62 27.52
C LEU A 111 -3.79 10.22 28.15
N GLN A 112 -4.41 10.11 29.32
CA GLN A 112 -4.61 8.84 30.01
C GLN A 112 -5.81 8.12 29.40
N LEU A 113 -5.57 7.02 28.69
CA LEU A 113 -6.61 6.23 28.03
C LEU A 113 -7.48 5.47 29.04
N GLU A 114 -8.80 5.53 28.84
CA GLU A 114 -9.83 4.92 29.68
C GLU A 114 -10.57 3.78 28.95
N ASP A 115 -10.85 3.97 27.66
CA ASP A 115 -11.56 3.03 26.76
C ASP A 115 -11.05 3.26 25.33
N TRP A 116 -10.73 2.19 24.58
CA TRP A 116 -10.28 2.32 23.20
C TRP A 116 -10.60 1.10 22.33
N SER A 117 -10.78 1.35 21.04
CA SER A 117 -11.01 0.37 19.97
C SER A 117 -10.75 1.01 18.59
N ASP A 118 -10.76 0.22 17.52
CA ASP A 118 -10.53 0.63 16.13
C ASP A 118 -11.35 1.85 15.65
N THR A 119 -12.46 2.17 16.33
CA THR A 119 -13.37 3.27 15.96
C THR A 119 -13.72 4.23 17.11
N ARG A 120 -13.11 4.07 18.29
CA ARG A 120 -13.37 4.94 19.44
C ARG A 120 -12.16 5.04 20.35
N ILE A 121 -11.82 6.24 20.78
CA ILE A 121 -10.77 6.51 21.78
C ILE A 121 -11.35 7.44 22.83
N ARG A 122 -11.23 7.07 24.10
CA ARG A 122 -11.61 7.89 25.25
C ARG A 122 -10.46 7.93 26.25
N GLY A 123 -10.21 9.11 26.78
CA GLY A 123 -9.26 9.31 27.87
C GLY A 123 -9.48 10.65 28.58
N SER A 124 -8.73 10.89 29.65
CA SER A 124 -8.66 12.21 30.27
C SER A 124 -7.24 12.76 30.29
N VAL A 125 -7.15 14.07 30.07
CA VAL A 125 -5.90 14.85 30.02
C VAL A 125 -6.02 16.02 31.00
N THR A 126 -4.89 16.49 31.52
CA THR A 126 -4.82 17.73 32.31
C THR A 126 -3.83 18.65 31.64
N ALA A 127 -4.30 19.84 31.25
CA ALA A 127 -3.50 20.91 30.68
C ALA A 127 -3.24 21.95 31.78
N ASP A 128 -1.96 22.14 32.14
CA ASP A 128 -1.56 23.11 33.17
C ASP A 128 -1.76 24.57 32.71
N GLU A 129 -1.74 24.77 31.39
CA GLU A 129 -1.89 26.03 30.68
C GLU A 129 -2.67 25.78 29.37
N GLU A 130 -3.14 26.84 28.71
CA GLU A 130 -3.81 26.76 27.41
C GLU A 130 -2.82 26.31 26.33
N GLY A 131 -3.21 25.33 25.49
CA GLY A 131 -2.29 24.75 24.51
C GLY A 131 -2.89 23.62 23.67
N MET A 132 -2.03 22.94 22.91
CA MET A 132 -2.42 21.91 21.92
C MET A 132 -2.20 20.49 22.44
N LEU A 133 -3.26 19.67 22.43
CA LEU A 133 -3.16 18.22 22.49
C LEU A 133 -2.92 17.67 21.08
N LEU A 134 -1.70 17.22 20.82
CA LEU A 134 -1.37 16.45 19.62
C LEU A 134 -1.69 14.96 19.85
N LEU A 135 -2.51 14.38 18.97
CA LEU A 135 -2.78 12.94 18.93
C LEU A 135 -2.01 12.31 17.76
N THR A 136 -1.33 11.19 18.01
CA THR A 136 -0.61 10.43 16.95
C THR A 136 -1.57 9.58 16.11
N ILE A 137 -2.67 10.20 15.68
CA ILE A 137 -3.75 9.64 14.87
C ILE A 137 -3.80 10.44 13.57
N PRO A 138 -3.81 9.80 12.39
CA PRO A 138 -3.96 10.51 11.12
C PRO A 138 -5.29 11.27 11.05
N TYR A 139 -5.25 12.50 10.53
CA TYR A 139 -6.44 13.31 10.30
C TYR A 139 -7.32 12.72 9.18
N ASP A 140 -8.62 12.57 9.45
CA ASP A 140 -9.64 12.08 8.51
C ASP A 140 -10.99 12.71 8.86
N GLN A 141 -11.75 13.15 7.84
CA GLN A 141 -13.10 13.71 7.96
C GLN A 141 -14.14 12.76 8.62
N GLY A 142 -13.83 11.47 8.73
CA GLY A 142 -14.64 10.50 9.45
C GLY A 142 -14.55 10.57 10.98
N TRP A 143 -13.59 11.32 11.54
CA TRP A 143 -13.51 11.50 12.99
C TRP A 143 -14.50 12.56 13.50
N THR A 144 -15.07 12.29 14.67
CA THR A 144 -15.83 13.25 15.48
C THR A 144 -15.17 13.34 16.84
N LEU A 145 -14.82 14.55 17.25
CA LEU A 145 -14.26 14.85 18.56
C LEU A 145 -15.33 15.40 19.51
N LYS A 146 -15.17 15.08 20.79
CA LYS A 146 -15.80 15.78 21.90
C LYS A 146 -14.79 16.11 22.99
N VAL A 147 -14.98 17.27 23.60
CA VAL A 147 -14.31 17.71 24.82
C VAL A 147 -15.37 17.87 25.91
N ASN A 148 -15.20 17.19 27.04
CA ASN A 148 -16.15 17.17 28.17
C ASN A 148 -17.58 16.74 27.81
N GLY A 149 -17.77 16.07 26.66
CA GLY A 149 -19.05 15.57 26.16
C GLY A 149 -19.71 16.46 25.10
N GLU A 150 -19.27 17.71 24.96
CA GLU A 150 -19.71 18.65 23.92
C GLU A 150 -18.87 18.45 22.65
N ALA A 151 -19.44 18.72 21.48
CA ALA A 151 -18.73 18.59 20.20
C ALA A 151 -17.66 19.69 20.08
N HIS A 152 -16.48 19.33 19.59
CA HIS A 152 -15.33 20.24 19.49
C HIS A 152 -14.65 20.05 18.14
N ASP A 153 -14.17 21.14 17.55
CA ASP A 153 -13.41 21.10 16.31
C ASP A 153 -11.96 20.63 16.56
N TYR A 154 -11.30 20.18 15.50
CA TYR A 154 -9.93 19.68 15.51
C TYR A 154 -9.27 19.93 14.15
N GLU A 155 -7.95 20.09 14.15
CA GLU A 155 -7.17 20.44 12.95
C GLU A 155 -6.14 19.36 12.57
N ALA A 156 -5.53 19.53 11.40
CA ALA A 156 -4.47 18.67 10.88
C ALA A 156 -3.10 19.35 11.05
N LEU A 157 -2.37 19.02 12.12
CA LEU A 157 -1.00 19.53 12.31
C LEU A 157 -0.11 19.02 11.17
N ASP A 158 0.48 19.97 10.44
CA ASP A 158 1.21 19.78 9.18
C ASP A 158 0.54 18.79 8.21
N HIS A 159 -0.78 18.91 8.06
CA HIS A 159 -1.63 18.06 7.20
C HIS A 159 -1.62 16.56 7.54
N GLY A 160 -1.01 16.16 8.67
CA GLY A 160 -0.80 14.75 9.03
C GLY A 160 -1.63 14.28 10.22
N LEU A 161 -1.47 14.92 11.38
CA LEU A 161 -1.95 14.41 12.67
C LEU A 161 -3.07 15.26 13.28
N ILE A 162 -3.97 14.65 14.04
CA ILE A 162 -5.05 15.35 14.74
C ILE A 162 -4.47 16.22 15.87
N MET A 163 -4.77 17.52 15.81
CA MET A 163 -4.47 18.50 16.84
C MET A 163 -5.78 19.05 17.43
N VAL A 164 -5.80 19.23 18.75
CA VAL A 164 -6.93 19.80 19.49
C VAL A 164 -6.42 20.92 20.40
N GLU A 165 -6.91 22.14 20.21
CA GLU A 165 -6.70 23.23 21.18
C GLU A 165 -7.53 22.97 22.45
N LEU A 166 -6.92 23.12 23.62
CA LEU A 166 -7.56 22.95 24.93
C LEU A 166 -7.19 24.13 25.85
N PRO A 167 -8.14 24.69 26.60
CA PRO A 167 -7.84 25.64 27.67
C PRO A 167 -7.17 24.93 28.86
N ALA A 168 -6.62 25.71 29.79
CA ALA A 168 -6.09 25.17 31.04
C ALA A 168 -7.20 24.47 31.87
N GLY A 169 -6.94 23.25 32.32
CA GLY A 169 -7.90 22.46 33.10
C GLY A 169 -7.80 20.95 32.87
N ARG A 170 -8.78 20.21 33.40
CA ARG A 170 -8.92 18.77 33.17
C ARG A 170 -10.02 18.51 32.14
N HIS A 171 -9.69 17.75 31.10
CA HIS A 171 -10.56 17.49 29.96
C HIS A 171 -10.77 15.99 29.76
N GLN A 172 -12.03 15.59 29.57
CA GLN A 172 -12.39 14.29 29.01
C GLN A 172 -12.40 14.41 27.48
N ILE A 173 -11.59 13.62 26.80
CA ILE A 173 -11.53 13.54 25.34
C ILE A 173 -12.27 12.28 24.89
N GLU A 174 -13.21 12.42 23.96
CA GLU A 174 -13.84 11.29 23.26
C GLU A 174 -13.73 11.51 21.74
N LEU A 175 -12.99 10.64 21.06
CA LEU A 175 -12.85 10.60 19.60
C LEU A 175 -13.61 9.37 19.07
N THR A 176 -14.42 9.54 18.02
CA THR A 176 -15.18 8.44 17.40
C THR A 176 -15.04 8.50 15.89
N TYR A 177 -14.68 7.39 15.25
CA TYR A 177 -14.58 7.27 13.79
C TYR A 177 -15.86 6.70 13.19
N ARG A 178 -16.30 7.28 12.07
CA ARG A 178 -17.26 6.68 11.15
C ARG A 178 -16.77 6.92 9.73
N PRO A 179 -16.44 5.86 8.94
CA PRO A 179 -15.91 6.05 7.60
C PRO A 179 -16.85 6.94 6.78
N PRO A 180 -16.35 8.05 6.20
CA PRO A 180 -17.18 8.88 5.36
C PRO A 180 -17.71 8.04 4.18
N TRP A 181 -18.86 8.42 3.63
CA TRP A 181 -19.52 7.72 2.52
C TRP A 181 -20.10 6.32 2.81
N LEU A 182 -19.83 5.67 3.94
CA LEU A 182 -20.29 4.30 4.27
C LEU A 182 -21.80 4.07 4.06
N ILE A 183 -22.65 5.02 4.49
CA ILE A 183 -24.11 4.93 4.29
C ILE A 183 -24.46 5.06 2.80
N ARG A 184 -23.72 5.88 2.03
CA ARG A 184 -23.99 6.14 0.61
C ARG A 184 -23.56 4.95 -0.25
N SER A 185 -22.43 4.31 0.04
CA SER A 185 -22.02 3.07 -0.63
C SER A 185 -23.00 1.93 -0.34
N LEU A 186 -23.44 1.75 0.91
CA LEU A 186 -24.43 0.73 1.28
C LEU A 186 -25.76 0.90 0.51
N LEU A 187 -26.24 2.15 0.34
CA LEU A 187 -27.43 2.44 -0.47
C LEU A 187 -27.21 2.11 -1.96
N ILE A 188 -26.05 2.44 -2.53
CA ILE A 188 -25.70 2.11 -3.92
C ILE A 188 -25.65 0.59 -4.12
N SER A 189 -25.02 -0.15 -3.19
CA SER A 189 -24.98 -1.62 -3.21
C SER A 189 -26.38 -2.24 -3.12
N LEU A 190 -27.27 -1.70 -2.28
CA LEU A 190 -28.65 -2.17 -2.17
C LEU A 190 -29.45 -1.95 -3.46
N VAL A 191 -29.33 -0.76 -4.08
CA VAL A 191 -29.98 -0.46 -5.37
C VAL A 191 -29.43 -1.37 -6.48
N SER A 192 -28.12 -1.56 -6.53
CA SER A 192 -27.47 -2.46 -7.50
C SER A 192 -27.97 -3.91 -7.36
N LEU A 193 -28.05 -4.41 -6.13
CA LEU A 193 -28.58 -5.75 -5.83
C LEU A 193 -30.04 -5.90 -6.29
N LEU A 194 -30.91 -4.91 -6.00
CA LEU A 194 -32.31 -4.92 -6.42
C LEU A 194 -32.46 -4.93 -7.95
N VAL A 195 -31.64 -4.14 -8.67
CA VAL A 195 -31.62 -4.15 -10.14
C VAL A 195 -31.16 -5.50 -10.69
N THR A 196 -30.09 -6.08 -10.15
CA THR A 196 -29.58 -7.39 -10.57
C THR A 196 -30.61 -8.51 -10.33
N VAL A 197 -31.26 -8.54 -9.16
CA VAL A 197 -32.33 -9.50 -8.86
C VAL A 197 -33.53 -9.32 -9.79
N GLY A 198 -33.94 -8.07 -10.04
CA GLY A 198 -35.03 -7.75 -10.99
C GLY A 198 -34.74 -8.26 -12.41
N LEU A 199 -33.51 -8.06 -12.90
CA LEU A 199 -33.07 -8.54 -14.21
C LEU A 199 -33.01 -10.08 -14.28
N LEU A 200 -32.55 -10.75 -13.23
CA LEU A 200 -32.53 -12.22 -13.15
C LEU A 200 -33.95 -12.82 -13.16
N LEU A 201 -34.89 -12.22 -12.42
CA LEU A 201 -36.29 -12.67 -12.43
C LEU A 201 -36.97 -12.40 -13.79
N TYR A 202 -36.70 -11.25 -14.41
CA TYR A 202 -37.23 -10.88 -15.73
C TYR A 202 -36.71 -11.78 -16.85
N THR A 203 -35.40 -12.08 -16.87
CA THR A 203 -34.78 -12.95 -17.87
C THR A 203 -35.25 -14.40 -17.73
N ARG A 204 -35.37 -14.92 -16.49
CA ARG A 204 -35.98 -16.24 -16.23
C ARG A 204 -37.40 -16.32 -16.79
N LYS A 205 -38.27 -15.37 -16.43
CA LYS A 205 -39.66 -15.28 -16.93
C LYS A 205 -39.77 -15.09 -18.45
N ARG A 206 -38.72 -14.62 -19.13
CA ARG A 206 -38.64 -14.59 -20.61
C ARG A 206 -38.15 -15.92 -21.21
N ARG A 207 -37.25 -16.65 -20.53
CA ARG A 207 -36.79 -17.99 -20.95
C ARG A 207 -37.89 -19.04 -20.85
N ASP A 208 -38.81 -18.85 -19.91
CA ASP A 208 -39.99 -19.70 -19.71
C ASP A 208 -41.14 -19.40 -20.70
N ARG A 209 -40.97 -18.46 -21.64
CA ARG A 209 -41.89 -18.32 -22.78
C ARG A 209 -41.53 -19.34 -23.86
N PRO A 210 -42.48 -20.18 -24.33
CA PRO A 210 -42.19 -21.13 -25.40
C PRO A 210 -41.77 -20.40 -26.68
N LEU A 211 -40.73 -20.92 -27.33
CA LEU A 211 -40.32 -20.47 -28.66
C LEU A 211 -41.50 -20.65 -29.62
N ALA A 212 -41.68 -19.69 -30.55
CA ALA A 212 -42.68 -19.82 -31.60
C ALA A 212 -42.41 -21.13 -32.38
N ARG A 213 -43.47 -21.90 -32.64
CA ARG A 213 -43.34 -23.19 -33.34
C ARG A 213 -42.63 -22.98 -34.69
N PRO A 214 -41.67 -23.84 -35.07
CA PRO A 214 -41.16 -23.84 -36.43
C PRO A 214 -42.32 -24.09 -37.40
N ALA A 215 -42.23 -23.52 -38.61
CA ALA A 215 -43.24 -23.70 -39.64
C ALA A 215 -43.44 -25.19 -39.98
N PRO A 216 -44.66 -25.64 -40.29
CA PRO A 216 -44.92 -27.04 -40.59
C PRO A 216 -44.14 -27.48 -41.83
N VAL A 217 -43.41 -28.59 -41.72
CA VAL A 217 -42.73 -29.22 -42.85
C VAL A 217 -43.78 -29.80 -43.79
N VAL A 218 -43.79 -29.34 -45.04
CA VAL A 218 -44.68 -29.88 -46.08
C VAL A 218 -44.07 -31.19 -46.59
N THR A 219 -44.56 -32.31 -46.09
CA THR A 219 -44.28 -33.64 -46.68
C THR A 219 -45.10 -33.81 -47.94
N LEU A 220 -44.44 -33.93 -49.10
CA LEU A 220 -45.09 -34.36 -50.33
C LEU A 220 -45.51 -35.84 -50.23
N PRO A 221 -46.67 -36.25 -50.79
CA PRO A 221 -47.05 -37.65 -50.81
C PRO A 221 -46.08 -38.51 -51.63
N LEU A 222 -45.83 -39.73 -51.17
CA LEU A 222 -45.21 -40.78 -51.99
C LEU A 222 -46.33 -41.50 -52.76
N GLU A 223 -46.14 -41.76 -54.05
CA GLU A 223 -47.06 -42.58 -54.82
C GLU A 223 -46.94 -44.06 -54.39
N PRO A 224 -48.06 -44.81 -54.29
CA PRO A 224 -48.03 -46.21 -53.89
C PRO A 224 -47.50 -47.10 -55.02
N GLU A 225 -46.69 -48.10 -54.68
CA GLU A 225 -46.20 -49.11 -55.63
C GLU A 225 -47.37 -49.93 -56.21
N ALA A 226 -47.31 -50.23 -57.51
CA ALA A 226 -48.40 -50.89 -58.23
C ALA A 226 -48.50 -52.39 -57.90
N ASP A 227 -49.73 -52.88 -57.65
CA ASP A 227 -49.99 -54.28 -57.33
C ASP A 227 -49.61 -55.18 -58.53
N SER A 228 -48.59 -56.00 -58.32
CA SER A 228 -47.91 -56.75 -59.39
C SER A 228 -48.74 -57.92 -59.95
N GLN A 229 -49.88 -58.25 -59.34
CA GLN A 229 -50.70 -59.40 -59.79
C GLN A 229 -51.57 -59.10 -61.02
N ALA A 230 -51.85 -57.83 -61.34
CA ALA A 230 -52.57 -57.46 -62.57
C ALA A 230 -51.69 -57.59 -63.83
N ILE A 231 -50.37 -57.47 -63.69
CA ILE A 231 -49.44 -57.30 -64.82
C ILE A 231 -49.20 -58.63 -65.58
N ILE A 232 -49.44 -59.78 -64.96
CA ILE A 232 -49.17 -61.10 -65.57
C ILE A 232 -50.38 -61.68 -66.31
N SER A 233 -51.60 -61.19 -66.08
CA SER A 233 -52.79 -61.60 -66.86
C SER A 233 -52.83 -60.99 -68.27
N ASP A 234 -52.35 -59.75 -68.45
CA ASP A 234 -52.38 -59.06 -69.75
C ASP A 234 -51.29 -59.57 -70.72
N LEU A 235 -50.26 -60.27 -70.22
CA LEU A 235 -49.11 -60.75 -71.01
C LEU A 235 -49.40 -62.00 -71.86
N ARG A 236 -50.63 -62.18 -72.37
CA ARG A 236 -51.00 -63.34 -73.21
C ARG A 236 -51.84 -63.03 -74.45
N GLU A 237 -52.29 -61.80 -74.66
CA GLU A 237 -52.96 -61.35 -75.89
C GLU A 237 -52.33 -60.03 -76.38
N ASP A 238 -51.17 -60.09 -77.06
CA ASP A 238 -50.96 -59.58 -78.44
C ASP A 238 -49.46 -59.66 -78.89
N GLN A 239 -49.20 -60.26 -80.06
CA GLN A 239 -47.89 -60.41 -80.76
C GLN A 239 -48.13 -60.88 -82.21
N PRO A 240 -47.24 -60.63 -83.21
CA PRO A 240 -46.01 -59.82 -83.24
C PRO A 240 -46.29 -58.48 -84.02
N GLU A 241 -45.49 -57.79 -84.84
CA GLU A 241 -44.17 -57.87 -85.53
C GLU A 241 -43.61 -56.43 -85.70
N ASP A 242 -42.36 -56.11 -86.04
CA ASP A 242 -41.00 -56.66 -85.80
C ASP A 242 -39.98 -55.61 -86.36
N HIS A 243 -38.67 -55.77 -86.12
CA HIS A 243 -37.54 -55.23 -86.90
C HIS A 243 -37.21 -53.70 -86.75
N PRO A 244 -35.97 -53.23 -87.07
CA PRO A 244 -34.89 -53.33 -86.09
C PRO A 244 -34.02 -52.05 -85.89
N ASN A 245 -33.05 -52.17 -84.97
CA ASN A 245 -32.16 -51.15 -84.42
C ASN A 245 -30.82 -50.95 -85.20
N GLN A 246 -30.30 -49.72 -85.25
CA GLN A 246 -28.88 -49.36 -85.32
C GLN A 246 -28.64 -48.16 -84.37
N GLN A 247 -27.84 -48.28 -83.30
CA GLN A 247 -26.37 -48.16 -83.26
C GLN A 247 -25.86 -46.82 -83.84
N ASN A 248 -25.45 -45.81 -83.05
CA ASN A 248 -24.34 -45.70 -82.06
C ASN A 248 -23.01 -45.28 -82.72
N THR A 249 -22.01 -44.83 -81.93
CA THR A 249 -20.72 -44.18 -82.31
C THR A 249 -20.84 -42.72 -82.77
N ASP A 250 -19.99 -41.78 -82.35
CA ASP A 250 -18.90 -41.77 -81.34
C ASP A 250 -18.98 -40.51 -80.44
#